data_AF-A0A5S4GG97-F1
#
_entry.id   AF-A0A5S4GG97-F1
#
_cell.length_a   1.000
_cell.length_b   1.000
_cell.length_c   1.000
_cell.angle_alpha   90.00
_cell.angle_beta   90.00
_cell.angle_gamma   90.00
#
_symmetry.space_group_name_H-M   'P 1'
#
loop_
_entity.id
_entity.type
_entity.pdbx_description
1 polymer ?
#
loop_
_entity_poly.entity_id
_entity_poly.type
_entity_poly.pdbx_seq_one_letter_code
_entity_poly.pdbx_strand_id
1 'polypeptide(L)'
;MHPHALVSRARQHSWDIQSLHPPANLVIILRRDSWRLEVTFADHAPQDATISGPGFEDSASVNLRSINALVRCDPGQIGGLAEAAVAGGSPVHGRAGARGGKTLVADRSL
;
A
#
# COMPACT_ATOMS: atom_id res chain seq x y z
N MET A 1 -1.19 16.01 0.40
CA MET A 1 -0.53 15.40 -0.77
C MET A 1 -1.34 15.77 -2.00
N HIS A 2 -0.75 16.36 -3.04
CA HIS A 2 -1.48 16.81 -4.23
C HIS A 2 -1.67 15.66 -5.26
N PRO A 3 -2.79 15.60 -6.02
CA PRO A 3 -3.03 14.57 -7.04
C PRO A 3 -1.87 14.39 -8.04
N HIS A 4 -1.37 15.48 -8.64
CA HIS A 4 -0.22 15.43 -9.56
C HIS A 4 1.05 14.84 -8.94
N ALA A 5 1.29 15.09 -7.65
CA ALA A 5 2.44 14.52 -6.95
C ALA A 5 2.28 13.01 -6.72
N LEU A 6 1.05 12.55 -6.48
CA LEU A 6 0.73 11.12 -6.42
C LEU A 6 0.98 10.45 -7.77
N VAL A 7 0.45 11.01 -8.86
CA VAL A 7 0.63 10.49 -10.23
C VAL A 7 2.11 10.41 -10.61
N SER A 8 2.87 11.49 -10.38
CA SER A 8 4.29 11.54 -10.72
C SER A 8 5.10 10.45 -9.98
N ARG A 9 4.77 10.24 -8.71
CA ARG A 9 5.42 9.21 -7.89
C ARG A 9 5.00 7.80 -8.30
N ALA A 10 3.73 7.58 -8.58
CA ALA A 10 3.21 6.32 -9.09
C ALA A 10 3.95 5.89 -10.38
N ARG A 11 4.16 6.82 -11.32
CA ARG A 11 4.93 6.56 -12.55
C ARG A 11 6.38 6.16 -12.27
N GLN A 12 7.03 6.80 -11.30
CA GLN A 12 8.41 6.48 -10.92
C GLN A 12 8.55 5.06 -10.34
N HIS A 13 7.47 4.52 -9.76
CA HIS A 13 7.44 3.19 -9.17
C HIS A 13 6.65 2.19 -10.01
N SER A 14 6.51 2.43 -11.31
CA SER A 14 5.89 1.51 -12.29
C SER A 14 4.46 1.10 -11.93
N TRP A 15 3.68 2.03 -11.38
CA TRP A 15 2.23 1.86 -11.27
C TRP A 15 1.57 2.32 -12.57
N ASP A 16 0.62 1.54 -13.04
CA ASP A 16 -0.35 1.97 -14.05
C ASP A 16 -1.37 2.90 -13.42
N ILE A 17 -1.72 3.96 -14.13
CA ILE A 17 -2.51 5.07 -13.58
C ILE A 17 -3.73 5.32 -14.44
N GLN A 18 -4.89 5.31 -13.80
CA GLN A 18 -6.15 5.74 -14.38
C GLN A 18 -6.71 6.89 -13.53
N SER A 19 -7.24 7.92 -14.19
CA SER A 19 -7.88 9.05 -13.52
C SER A 19 -9.32 9.15 -13.98
N LEU A 20 -10.24 9.15 -13.02
CA LEU A 20 -11.67 9.35 -13.25
C LEU A 20 -12.05 10.69 -12.65
N HIS A 21 -12.86 11.46 -13.38
CA HIS A 21 -13.32 12.78 -12.95
C HIS A 21 -14.85 12.77 -12.78
N PRO A 22 -15.38 12.16 -11.71
CA PRO A 22 -16.75 12.40 -11.29
C PRO A 22 -17.05 13.91 -11.13
N PRO A 23 -18.33 14.32 -11.15
CA PRO A 23 -18.71 15.73 -11.12
C PRO A 23 -18.17 16.55 -9.94
N ALA A 24 -17.90 15.90 -8.80
CA ALA A 24 -17.51 16.56 -7.55
C ALA A 24 -16.10 16.22 -7.05
N ASN A 25 -15.49 15.14 -7.54
CA ASN A 25 -14.26 14.59 -6.98
C ASN A 25 -13.33 14.09 -8.09
N LEU A 26 -12.04 13.96 -7.78
CA LEU A 26 -11.06 13.27 -8.63
C LEU A 26 -10.74 11.90 -8.01
N VAL A 27 -10.88 10.84 -8.77
CA VAL A 27 -10.48 9.49 -8.32
C VAL A 27 -9.26 9.05 -9.12
N ILE A 28 -8.17 8.74 -8.43
CA ILE A 28 -6.95 8.17 -9.02
C ILE A 28 -6.92 6.69 -8.66
N ILE A 29 -6.91 5.84 -9.68
CA ILE A 29 -6.76 4.39 -9.56
C ILE A 29 -5.34 4.04 -9.98
N LEU A 30 -4.59 3.42 -9.07
CA LEU A 30 -3.24 2.93 -9.28
C LEU A 30 -3.28 1.42 -9.31
N ARG A 31 -2.68 0.81 -10.34
CA ARG A 31 -2.56 -0.65 -10.47
C ARG A 31 -1.11 -1.07 -10.59
N ARG A 32 -0.76 -2.18 -9.93
CA ARG A 32 0.56 -2.78 -10.03
C ARG A 32 0.45 -4.25 -9.68
N ASP A 33 0.81 -5.12 -10.62
CA ASP A 33 0.61 -6.57 -10.50
C ASP A 33 -0.87 -6.89 -10.16
N SER A 34 -1.11 -7.61 -9.05
CA SER A 34 -2.46 -7.92 -8.57
C SER A 34 -3.04 -6.86 -7.61
N TRP A 35 -2.34 -5.75 -7.41
CA TRP A 35 -2.74 -4.69 -6.48
C TRP A 35 -3.45 -3.55 -7.18
N ARG A 36 -4.49 -3.03 -6.53
CA ARG A 36 -5.24 -1.86 -6.94
C ARG A 36 -5.45 -0.94 -5.74
N LEU A 37 -4.94 0.29 -5.83
CA LEU A 37 -5.11 1.35 -4.85
C LEU A 37 -5.94 2.48 -5.46
N GLU A 38 -7.06 2.80 -4.85
CA GLU A 38 -7.91 3.92 -5.24
C GLU A 38 -7.74 5.04 -4.25
N VAL A 39 -7.61 6.27 -4.76
CA VAL A 39 -7.50 7.46 -3.93
C VAL A 39 -8.47 8.50 -4.45
N THR A 40 -9.43 8.87 -3.61
CA THR A 40 -10.41 9.91 -3.90
C THR A 40 -9.91 11.24 -3.35
N PHE A 41 -9.94 12.26 -4.18
CA PHE A 41 -9.57 13.63 -3.85
C PHE A 41 -10.79 14.54 -3.95
N ALA A 42 -10.93 15.43 -2.96
CA ALA A 42 -11.71 16.64 -3.08
C ALA A 42 -10.73 17.80 -3.27
N ASP A 43 -10.89 18.54 -4.36
CA ASP A 43 -9.95 19.55 -4.85
C ASP A 43 -8.51 19.02 -4.99
N HIS A 44 -7.71 19.20 -3.93
CA HIS A 44 -6.28 18.92 -3.89
C HIS A 44 -5.86 18.02 -2.71
N ALA A 45 -6.81 17.58 -1.90
CA ALA A 45 -6.54 16.77 -0.71
C ALA A 45 -7.15 15.37 -0.85
N PRO A 46 -6.40 14.30 -0.51
CA PRO A 46 -6.97 12.96 -0.45
C PRO A 46 -8.01 12.93 0.69
N GLN A 47 -9.20 12.42 0.39
CA GLN A 47 -10.32 12.29 1.32
C GLN A 47 -10.50 10.84 1.76
N ASP A 48 -10.37 9.92 0.82
CA ASP A 48 -10.52 8.50 1.05
C ASP A 48 -9.54 7.72 0.19
N ALA A 49 -9.18 6.53 0.65
CA ALA A 49 -8.38 5.60 -0.12
C ALA A 49 -8.72 4.16 0.24
N THR A 50 -8.77 3.31 -0.77
CA THR A 50 -9.02 1.88 -0.61
C THR A 50 -8.00 1.06 -1.35
N ILE A 51 -7.68 -0.12 -0.84
CA ILE A 51 -6.79 -1.08 -1.49
C ILE A 51 -7.49 -2.42 -1.68
N SER A 52 -7.23 -3.06 -2.80
CA SER A 52 -7.61 -4.43 -3.10
C SER A 52 -6.43 -5.19 -3.68
N GLY A 53 -6.39 -6.50 -3.45
CA GLY A 53 -5.31 -7.37 -3.87
C GLY A 53 -5.30 -8.68 -3.07
N PRO A 54 -4.24 -9.49 -3.19
CA PRO A 54 -4.11 -10.75 -2.47
C PRO A 54 -4.32 -10.56 -0.95
N GLY A 55 -5.22 -11.34 -0.37
CA GLY A 55 -5.57 -11.25 1.06
C GLY A 55 -6.67 -10.22 1.41
N PHE A 56 -7.16 -9.46 0.43
CA PHE A 56 -8.28 -8.53 0.57
C PHE A 56 -9.39 -8.90 -0.41
N GLU A 57 -10.37 -9.69 0.03
CA GLU A 57 -11.50 -10.12 -0.81
C GLU A 57 -12.38 -8.93 -1.23
N ASP A 58 -12.49 -7.93 -0.36
CA ASP A 58 -13.14 -6.66 -0.61
C ASP A 58 -12.14 -5.49 -0.58
N SER A 59 -12.49 -4.37 -1.22
CA SER A 59 -11.70 -3.14 -1.14
C SER A 59 -11.68 -2.63 0.31
N ALA A 60 -10.51 -2.57 0.93
CA ALA A 60 -10.33 -2.17 2.31
C ALA A 60 -9.87 -0.71 2.42
N SER A 61 -10.47 0.06 3.32
CA SER A 61 -10.04 1.44 3.59
C SER A 61 -8.62 1.46 4.15
N VAL A 62 -7.77 2.33 3.60
CA VAL A 62 -6.39 2.50 4.05
C VAL A 62 -6.18 3.85 4.71
N ASN A 63 -5.28 3.89 5.69
CA ASN A 63 -4.84 5.14 6.27
C ASN A 63 -4.20 6.04 5.20
N LEU A 64 -4.73 7.27 5.06
CA LEU A 64 -4.24 8.25 4.07
C LEU A 64 -2.76 8.58 4.22
N ARG A 65 -2.19 8.46 5.43
CA ARG A 65 -0.75 8.67 5.67
C ARG A 65 0.10 7.58 5.02
N SER A 66 -0.45 6.38 4.86
CA SER A 66 0.24 5.21 4.32
C SER A 66 0.28 5.19 2.79
N ILE A 67 -0.51 6.02 2.09
CA ILE A 67 -0.55 6.07 0.62
C ILE A 67 0.85 6.27 0.03
N ASN A 68 1.65 7.19 0.59
CA ASN A 68 3.00 7.42 0.09
C ASN A 68 3.93 6.23 0.28
N ALA A 69 3.77 5.46 1.35
CA ALA A 69 4.57 4.27 1.58
C ALA A 69 4.19 3.16 0.60
N LEU A 70 2.88 2.95 0.39
CA LEU A 70 2.35 1.97 -0.57
C LEU A 70 2.83 2.24 -1.99
N VAL A 71 2.78 3.50 -2.44
CA VAL A 71 3.18 3.84 -3.81
C VAL A 71 4.69 3.66 -4.03
N ARG A 72 5.51 3.87 -2.99
CA ARG A 72 6.99 3.81 -3.09
C ARG A 72 7.58 2.43 -2.90
N CYS A 73 6.86 1.53 -2.25
CA CYS A 73 7.43 0.25 -1.85
C CYS A 73 7.73 -0.66 -3.05
N ASP A 74 8.62 -1.63 -2.81
CA ASP A 74 8.89 -2.68 -3.77
C ASP A 74 7.67 -3.60 -3.94
N PRO A 75 7.45 -4.21 -5.12
CA PRO A 75 6.29 -5.06 -5.37
C PRO A 75 6.08 -6.15 -4.30
N GLY A 76 7.18 -6.78 -3.86
CA GLY A 76 7.15 -7.83 -2.84
C GLY A 76 6.81 -7.37 -1.43
N GLN A 77 6.74 -6.05 -1.19
CA GLN A 77 6.42 -5.46 0.13
C GLN A 77 4.99 -4.88 0.20
N ILE A 78 4.27 -4.81 -0.94
CA ILE A 78 2.94 -4.19 -0.97
C ILE A 78 1.99 -4.88 0.00
N GLY A 79 2.02 -6.23 0.09
CA GLY A 79 1.13 -6.99 0.98
C GLY A 79 1.26 -6.60 2.45
N GLY A 80 2.47 -6.67 3.01
CA GLY A 80 2.68 -6.30 4.42
C GLY A 80 2.40 -4.83 4.71
N LEU A 81 2.66 -3.93 3.75
CA LEU A 81 2.31 -2.52 3.90
C LEU A 81 0.81 -2.26 3.76
N ALA A 82 0.10 -3.02 2.93
CA ALA A 82 -1.35 -2.95 2.78
C ALA A 82 -2.03 -3.38 4.08
N GLU A 83 -1.61 -4.49 4.68
CA GLU A 83 -2.10 -4.94 5.99
C GLU A 83 -1.90 -3.87 7.07
N ALA A 84 -0.68 -3.31 7.16
CA ALA A 84 -0.40 -2.23 8.11
C ALA A 84 -1.25 -0.97 7.84
N ALA A 85 -1.43 -0.61 6.57
CA ALA A 85 -2.21 0.55 6.18
C ALA A 85 -3.71 0.41 6.48
N VAL A 86 -4.27 -0.80 6.33
CA VAL A 86 -5.67 -1.12 6.66
C VAL A 86 -5.88 -1.18 8.17
N ALA A 87 -4.94 -1.76 8.92
CA ALA A 87 -5.00 -1.82 10.38
C ALA A 87 -4.85 -0.44 11.07
N GLY A 88 -4.66 0.64 10.31
CA GLY A 88 -4.38 1.97 10.84
C GLY A 88 -2.97 2.12 11.41
N GLY A 89 -2.12 1.10 11.27
CA GLY A 89 -0.72 1.13 11.65
C GLY A 89 0.05 2.14 10.80
N SER A 90 1.00 2.85 11.43
CA SER A 90 1.99 3.59 10.65
C SER A 90 2.86 2.59 9.90
N PRO A 91 3.23 2.86 8.63
CA PRO A 91 4.10 1.96 7.89
C PRO A 91 5.45 1.89 8.60
N VAL A 92 5.67 0.79 9.31
CA VAL A 92 6.95 0.49 9.91
C VAL A 92 7.88 0.26 8.73
N HIS A 93 8.87 1.13 8.54
CA HIS A 93 9.95 0.87 7.59
C HIS A 93 10.62 -0.43 8.03
N GLY A 94 10.25 -1.53 7.38
CA GLY A 94 10.83 -2.85 7.60
C GLY A 94 12.30 -2.81 7.24
N ARG A 95 13.12 -2.45 8.21
CA ARG A 95 14.57 -2.60 8.16
C ARG A 95 14.83 -4.09 7.98
N ALA A 96 15.25 -4.47 6.78
CA ALA A 96 15.81 -5.79 6.50
C ALA A 96 16.89 -6.10 7.55
N GLY A 97 16.72 -7.21 8.28
CA GLY A 97 17.78 -7.72 9.16
C GLY A 97 17.27 -8.51 10.36
N ALA A 98 16.84 -9.76 10.14
CA ALA A 98 17.10 -10.86 11.07
C ALA A 98 16.74 -12.20 10.42
N ARG A 99 17.58 -12.65 9.48
CA ARG A 99 17.89 -14.08 9.42
C ARG A 99 18.78 -14.38 10.61
N GLY A 100 18.45 -15.40 11.38
CA GLY A 100 19.39 -16.00 12.33
C GLY A 100 18.73 -16.43 13.62
N GLY A 101 18.44 -17.73 13.73
CA GLY A 101 17.99 -18.31 14.98
C GLY A 101 17.22 -19.61 14.81
N LYS A 102 17.82 -20.60 14.15
CA LYS A 102 17.44 -22.00 14.40
C LYS A 102 17.61 -22.25 15.90
N THR A 103 16.53 -22.60 16.59
CA THR A 103 16.64 -23.51 17.73
C THR A 103 15.72 -24.68 17.48
N LEU A 104 16.27 -25.65 16.77
CA LEU A 104 15.84 -27.04 16.80
C LEU A 104 16.25 -27.56 18.19
N VAL A 105 15.32 -27.75 19.12
CA VAL A 105 15.58 -28.64 20.26
C VAL A 105 15.02 -30.00 19.88
N ALA A 106 15.88 -30.80 19.28
CA ALA A 106 15.72 -32.24 19.23
C ALA A 106 16.33 -32.84 20.51
N ASP A 107 15.51 -33.64 21.19
CA ASP A 107 15.82 -35.01 21.61
C ASP A 107 16.94 -35.30 22.65
N ARG A 108 16.49 -35.95 23.73
CA ARG A 108 17.10 -37.06 24.49
C ARG A 108 18.15 -36.87 25.61
N SER A 109 17.69 -37.33 26.78
CA SER A 109 18.30 -38.33 27.70
C SER A 109 19.53 -37.98 28.54
N LEU A 110 19.35 -38.07 29.87
CA LEU A 110 19.85 -39.16 30.72
C LEU A 110 19.04 -39.23 32.02
#